data_AF-D8M2G3-F1
#
_entry.id   AF-D8M2G3-F1
#
_cell.length_a   1.000
_cell.length_b   1.000
_cell.length_c   1.000
_cell.angle_alpha   90.00
_cell.angle_beta   90.00
_cell.angle_gamma   90.00
#
_symmetry.space_group_name_H-M   'P 1'
#
loop_
_entity.id
_entity.type
_entity.pdbx_description
1 polymer ?
#
loop_
_entity_poly.entity_id
_entity_poly.type
_entity_poly.pdbx_seq_one_letter_code
_entity_poly.pdbx_strand_id
1 'polypeptide(L)'
;MASSASGLACLTKCLSAVYGVLTSPEEETILNSITRQASGSACRSLYGGLVKWDKGSREDGLDSIAHQVLPSDSWPEFRIAVCIVSESRKSVGSTEGMNRCVETSPLMRVRYTDLVENRIAEAIKAFSMHDFGALGEIIMQESDDLHAICAAAEPSIVYLSNQSQFIIKLVRAINSFMNQTIIAYSFDAGSNAFLFFEEKHSSFIASIVRSLLSPIHFVSSTKEIESSALSEAFLNQWNEGSISIASFLVTEIGMGPERLQSLVFSNKHDKKTMKRVWEH
;
A
#
# COMPACT_ATOMS: atom_id res chain seq x y z
N MET A 1 4.85 -1.37 6.45
CA MET A 1 4.82 -2.36 5.35
C MET A 1 4.33 -3.69 5.90
N ALA A 2 3.47 -4.40 5.16
CA ALA A 2 2.96 -5.72 5.55
C ALA A 2 3.97 -6.83 5.19
N SER A 3 5.00 -7.01 6.01
CA SER A 3 6.06 -8.00 5.76
C SER A 3 5.56 -9.46 5.75
N SER A 4 4.45 -9.75 6.44
CA SER A 4 3.84 -11.09 6.44
C SER A 4 3.22 -11.47 5.10
N ALA A 5 2.60 -10.51 4.40
CA ALA A 5 1.87 -10.78 3.16
C ALA A 5 2.83 -11.21 2.03
N SER A 6 3.86 -10.39 1.76
CA SER A 6 4.87 -10.70 0.74
C SER A 6 5.72 -11.91 1.13
N GLY A 7 6.06 -12.07 2.41
CA GLY A 7 6.81 -13.22 2.91
C GLY A 7 6.07 -14.54 2.70
N LEU A 8 4.77 -14.59 2.98
CA LEU A 8 3.97 -15.80 2.78
C LEU A 8 3.69 -16.09 1.31
N ALA A 9 3.43 -15.08 0.49
CA ALA A 9 3.30 -15.26 -0.97
C ALA A 9 4.60 -15.81 -1.59
N CYS A 10 5.76 -15.30 -1.15
CA CYS A 10 7.05 -15.82 -1.56
C CYS A 10 7.25 -17.27 -1.10
N LEU A 11 6.94 -17.57 0.17
CA LEU A 11 7.06 -18.91 0.72
C LEU A 11 6.20 -19.93 -0.05
N THR A 12 4.93 -19.61 -0.33
CA THR A 12 4.03 -20.53 -1.02
C THR A 12 4.47 -20.79 -2.46
N LYS A 13 4.85 -19.74 -3.23
CA LYS A 13 5.41 -19.92 -4.59
C LYS A 13 6.74 -20.70 -4.56
N CYS A 14 7.62 -20.45 -3.58
CA CYS A 14 8.85 -21.22 -3.43
C CYS A 14 8.59 -22.71 -3.16
N LEU A 15 7.69 -23.02 -2.21
CA LEU A 15 7.37 -24.41 -1.88
C LEU A 15 6.69 -25.13 -3.05
N SER A 16 5.77 -24.47 -3.74
CA SER A 16 5.14 -24.97 -4.97
C SER A 16 6.20 -25.34 -6.02
N ALA A 17 7.16 -24.43 -6.27
CA ALA A 17 8.24 -24.67 -7.23
C ALA A 17 9.22 -25.77 -6.80
N VAL A 18 9.55 -25.87 -5.51
CA VAL A 18 10.48 -26.89 -4.96
C VAL A 18 9.88 -28.29 -5.01
N TYR A 19 8.60 -28.43 -4.67
CA TYR A 19 7.93 -29.73 -4.66
C TYR A 19 7.31 -30.09 -6.01
N GLY A 20 7.26 -29.17 -6.97
CA GLY A 20 6.64 -29.40 -8.28
C GLY A 20 5.13 -29.62 -8.19
N VAL A 21 4.47 -28.95 -7.24
CA VAL A 21 3.02 -29.04 -7.00
C VAL A 21 2.36 -27.69 -7.19
N LEU A 22 1.09 -27.66 -7.58
CA LEU A 22 0.34 -26.40 -7.77
C LEU A 22 1.02 -25.47 -8.78
N THR A 23 1.53 -26.06 -9.87
CA THR A 23 2.32 -25.35 -10.89
C THR A 23 1.56 -25.14 -12.19
N SER A 24 0.40 -25.79 -12.35
CA SER A 24 -0.47 -25.57 -13.51
C SER A 24 -1.40 -24.37 -13.30
N PRO A 25 -1.88 -23.72 -14.37
CA PRO A 25 -2.87 -22.65 -14.29
C PRO A 25 -4.15 -23.07 -13.55
N GLU A 26 -4.58 -24.33 -13.69
CA GLU A 26 -5.77 -24.86 -13.03
C GLU A 26 -5.59 -25.01 -11.52
N GLU A 27 -4.36 -25.21 -11.05
CA GLU A 27 -4.03 -25.35 -9.63
C GLU A 27 -3.74 -24.01 -8.94
N GLU A 28 -3.63 -22.91 -9.69
CA GLU A 28 -3.30 -21.59 -9.15
C GLU A 28 -4.34 -21.10 -8.15
N THR A 29 -5.62 -21.40 -8.36
CA THR A 29 -6.72 -21.12 -7.42
C THR A 29 -6.50 -21.80 -6.06
N ILE A 30 -5.95 -23.02 -6.06
CA ILE A 30 -5.64 -23.76 -4.83
C ILE A 30 -4.46 -23.10 -4.11
N LEU A 31 -3.40 -22.75 -4.83
CA LEU A 31 -2.26 -22.02 -4.28
C LEU A 31 -2.68 -20.67 -3.67
N ASN A 32 -3.58 -19.96 -4.35
CA ASN A 32 -4.17 -18.71 -3.88
C ASN A 32 -4.92 -18.91 -2.55
N SER A 33 -5.78 -19.92 -2.48
CA SER A 33 -6.54 -20.28 -1.29
C SER A 33 -5.64 -20.65 -0.11
N ILE A 34 -4.60 -21.43 -0.33
CA ILE A 34 -3.61 -21.79 0.71
C ILE A 34 -2.88 -20.53 1.20
N THR A 35 -2.46 -19.67 0.28
CA THR A 35 -1.74 -18.43 0.62
C THR A 35 -2.63 -17.48 1.43
N ARG A 36 -3.91 -17.36 1.07
CA ARG A 36 -4.93 -16.60 1.82
C ARG A 36 -5.10 -17.13 3.25
N GLN A 37 -5.17 -18.44 3.43
CA GLN A 37 -5.33 -19.05 4.76
C GLN A 37 -4.13 -18.78 5.68
N ALA A 38 -2.92 -18.67 5.13
CA ALA A 38 -1.74 -18.31 5.90
C ALA A 38 -1.75 -16.82 6.32
N SER A 39 -2.15 -15.92 5.41
CA SER A 39 -2.43 -14.52 5.70
C SER A 39 -3.34 -13.95 4.61
N GLY A 40 -4.52 -13.43 4.98
CA GLY A 40 -5.55 -13.04 4.02
C GLY A 40 -5.04 -12.19 2.85
N SER A 41 -4.33 -11.09 3.13
CA SER A 41 -3.77 -10.21 2.10
C SER A 41 -2.64 -10.82 1.25
N ALA A 42 -2.00 -11.90 1.70
CA ALA A 42 -0.88 -12.52 0.98
C ALA A 42 -1.31 -13.07 -0.38
N CYS A 43 -2.57 -13.49 -0.54
CA CYS A 43 -3.06 -14.00 -1.82
C CYS A 43 -2.98 -12.97 -2.95
N ARG A 44 -3.08 -11.67 -2.64
CA ARG A 44 -2.94 -10.60 -3.64
C ARG A 44 -1.50 -10.43 -4.11
N SER A 45 -0.52 -10.75 -3.27
CA SER A 45 0.90 -10.67 -3.60
C SER A 45 1.39 -11.84 -4.47
N LEU A 46 0.50 -12.75 -4.90
CA LEU A 46 0.83 -13.78 -5.88
C LEU A 46 0.85 -13.26 -7.32
N TYR A 47 0.35 -12.04 -7.55
CA TYR A 47 0.26 -11.41 -8.87
C TYR A 47 0.86 -10.00 -8.83
N GLY A 48 1.27 -9.51 -10.00
CA GLY A 48 1.68 -8.11 -10.18
C GLY A 48 0.52 -7.23 -10.64
N GLY A 49 0.77 -5.92 -10.78
CA GLY A 49 -0.22 -4.99 -11.30
C GLY A 49 -1.37 -4.68 -10.34
N LEU A 50 -2.55 -4.42 -10.88
CA LEU A 50 -3.76 -4.20 -10.10
C LEU A 50 -4.40 -5.56 -9.78
N VAL A 51 -4.60 -5.85 -8.51
CA VAL A 51 -5.06 -7.16 -8.05
C VAL A 51 -6.31 -7.00 -7.17
N LYS A 52 -7.36 -7.77 -7.47
CA LYS A 52 -8.57 -7.85 -6.67
C LYS A 52 -8.57 -9.16 -5.89
N TRP A 53 -9.01 -9.11 -4.63
CA TRP A 53 -9.39 -10.30 -3.86
C TRP A 53 -10.90 -10.33 -3.77
N ASP A 54 -11.53 -11.32 -4.40
CA ASP A 54 -12.95 -11.57 -4.25
C ASP A 54 -13.24 -12.19 -2.89
N LYS A 55 -14.22 -11.64 -2.17
CA LYS A 55 -14.60 -12.15 -0.85
C LYS A 55 -15.06 -13.61 -0.89
N GLY A 56 -15.59 -14.06 -2.02
CA GLY A 56 -16.25 -15.35 -2.16
C GLY A 56 -17.61 -15.40 -1.46
N SER A 57 -18.34 -16.47 -1.71
CA SER A 57 -19.69 -16.74 -1.21
C SER A 57 -19.85 -18.17 -0.68
N ARG A 58 -18.92 -19.06 -1.03
CA ARG A 58 -18.95 -20.47 -0.60
C ARG A 58 -18.43 -20.59 0.83
N GLU A 59 -19.07 -21.45 1.60
CA GLU A 59 -18.67 -21.76 2.98
C GLU A 59 -17.29 -22.43 3.06
N ASP A 60 -16.92 -23.22 2.04
CA ASP A 60 -15.58 -23.81 1.93
C ASP A 60 -14.49 -22.78 1.58
N GLY A 61 -14.89 -21.55 1.24
CA GLY A 61 -14.01 -20.45 0.87
C GLY A 61 -13.20 -20.68 -0.40
N LEU A 62 -13.54 -21.66 -1.25
CA LEU A 62 -12.79 -21.94 -2.48
C LEU A 62 -12.94 -20.86 -3.56
N ASP A 63 -13.98 -20.01 -3.47
CA ASP A 63 -14.20 -18.85 -4.35
C ASP A 63 -13.71 -17.52 -3.75
N SER A 64 -13.08 -17.54 -2.58
CA SER A 64 -12.48 -16.36 -1.97
C SER A 64 -11.03 -16.20 -2.43
N ILE A 65 -10.83 -15.72 -3.66
CA ILE A 65 -9.54 -15.77 -4.34
C ILE A 65 -9.10 -14.41 -4.85
N ALA A 66 -7.79 -14.22 -4.96
CA ALA A 66 -7.23 -13.08 -5.67
C ALA A 66 -6.94 -13.41 -7.13
N HIS A 67 -7.11 -12.42 -7.99
CA HIS A 67 -6.80 -12.48 -9.41
C HIS A 67 -6.26 -11.12 -9.89
N GLN A 68 -5.41 -11.15 -10.91
CA GLN A 68 -4.94 -9.94 -11.57
C GLN A 68 -6.09 -9.32 -12.38
N VAL A 69 -6.34 -8.04 -12.14
CA VAL A 69 -7.32 -7.23 -12.90
C VAL A 69 -6.63 -6.57 -14.09
N LEU A 70 -5.44 -6.01 -13.86
CA LEU A 70 -4.63 -5.34 -14.88
C LEU A 70 -3.14 -5.65 -14.66
N PRO A 71 -2.33 -5.85 -15.72
CA PRO A 71 -0.89 -6.07 -15.60
C PRO A 71 -0.14 -4.82 -15.11
N SER A 72 1.11 -5.00 -14.66
CA SER A 72 1.91 -3.95 -14.00
C SER A 72 2.26 -2.77 -14.91
N ASP A 73 2.31 -3.00 -16.21
CA ASP A 73 2.57 -1.99 -17.25
C ASP A 73 1.31 -1.25 -17.69
N SER A 74 0.15 -1.52 -17.08
CA SER A 74 -1.11 -0.87 -17.47
C SER A 74 -1.14 0.63 -17.20
N TRP A 75 -0.38 1.13 -16.23
CA TRP A 75 -0.27 2.56 -15.94
C TRP A 75 1.16 2.92 -15.51
N PRO A 76 2.11 3.02 -16.47
CA PRO A 76 3.53 3.17 -16.20
C PRO A 76 3.90 4.45 -15.44
N GLU A 77 3.08 5.50 -15.51
CA GLU A 77 3.29 6.78 -14.83
C GLU A 77 2.83 6.75 -13.37
N PHE A 78 2.10 5.72 -12.92
CA PHE A 78 1.61 5.63 -11.55
C PHE A 78 2.78 5.39 -10.58
N ARG A 79 2.91 6.25 -9.57
CA ARG A 79 3.97 6.20 -8.55
C ARG A 79 3.37 5.98 -7.18
N ILE A 80 4.10 5.24 -6.36
CA ILE A 80 3.78 5.00 -4.95
C ILE A 80 4.98 5.47 -4.14
N ALA A 81 4.77 6.33 -3.16
CA ALA A 81 5.78 6.67 -2.18
C ALA A 81 5.38 6.24 -0.78
N VAL A 82 6.34 5.87 0.05
CA VAL A 82 6.12 5.46 1.44
C VAL A 82 6.84 6.45 2.36
N CYS A 83 6.06 7.17 3.16
CA CYS A 83 6.56 8.00 4.25
C CYS A 83 6.60 7.17 5.54
N ILE A 84 7.80 6.75 5.95
CA ILE A 84 8.03 6.03 7.20
C ILE A 84 8.19 7.08 8.31
N VAL A 85 7.17 7.27 9.15
CA VAL A 85 7.12 8.37 10.12
C VAL A 85 7.90 8.10 11.42
N SER A 86 7.85 6.89 11.97
CA SER A 86 8.73 6.39 13.05
C SER A 86 8.45 4.92 13.36
N GLU A 87 9.40 4.22 13.99
CA GLU A 87 9.33 2.78 14.32
C GLU A 87 8.55 2.46 15.61
N SER A 88 7.57 3.28 16.00
CA SER A 88 6.77 2.94 17.17
C SER A 88 5.96 1.66 16.89
N ARG A 89 6.05 0.68 17.80
CA ARG A 89 5.23 -0.53 17.68
C ARG A 89 3.76 -0.15 17.72
N LYS A 90 2.99 -0.70 16.79
CA LYS A 90 1.53 -0.63 16.78
C LYS A 90 1.02 -1.12 18.15
N SER A 91 0.12 -0.37 18.76
CA SER A 91 -0.51 -0.75 20.03
C SER A 91 -1.44 -1.96 19.88
N VAL A 92 -2.10 -2.09 18.72
CA VAL A 92 -3.03 -3.18 18.39
C VAL A 92 -2.63 -3.84 17.07
N GLY A 93 -2.47 -5.17 17.06
CA GLY A 93 -2.16 -5.91 15.83
C GLY A 93 -3.32 -5.91 14.84
N SER A 94 -3.05 -6.10 13.54
CA SER A 94 -4.11 -6.04 12.51
C SER A 94 -5.21 -7.10 12.70
N THR A 95 -4.86 -8.33 13.11
CA THR A 95 -5.84 -9.40 13.37
C THR A 95 -6.75 -9.08 14.55
N GLU A 96 -6.16 -8.62 15.66
CA GLU A 96 -6.94 -8.20 16.82
C GLU A 96 -7.81 -6.98 16.48
N GLY A 97 -7.23 -5.99 15.79
CA GLY A 97 -7.91 -4.77 15.42
C GLY A 97 -9.09 -5.00 14.48
N MET A 98 -8.93 -5.85 13.44
CA MET A 98 -10.03 -6.15 12.53
C MET A 98 -11.17 -6.89 13.22
N ASN A 99 -10.87 -7.87 14.08
CA ASN A 99 -11.91 -8.61 14.82
C ASN A 99 -12.68 -7.68 15.76
N ARG A 100 -11.96 -6.82 16.49
CA ARG A 100 -12.58 -5.81 17.34
C ARG A 100 -13.47 -4.86 16.54
N CYS A 101 -13.01 -4.36 15.39
CA CYS A 101 -13.85 -3.52 14.53
C CYS A 101 -15.13 -4.24 14.10
N VAL A 102 -15.03 -5.50 13.69
CA VAL A 102 -16.19 -6.33 13.31
C VAL A 102 -17.17 -6.50 14.46
N GLU A 103 -16.65 -6.78 15.66
CA GLU A 103 -17.46 -7.05 16.86
C GLU A 103 -18.12 -5.81 17.44
N THR A 104 -17.43 -4.66 17.45
CA THR A 104 -17.83 -3.52 18.28
C THR A 104 -17.99 -2.20 17.53
N SER A 105 -17.44 -2.03 16.33
CA SER A 105 -17.57 -0.76 15.59
C SER A 105 -18.94 -0.65 14.92
N PRO A 106 -19.77 0.36 15.26
CA PRO A 106 -21.09 0.52 14.68
C PRO A 106 -21.06 0.83 13.17
N LEU A 107 -19.92 1.35 12.67
CA LEU A 107 -19.69 1.73 11.28
C LEU A 107 -19.46 0.53 10.35
N MET A 108 -19.11 -0.65 10.90
CA MET A 108 -18.96 -1.87 10.08
C MET A 108 -20.26 -2.27 9.38
N ARG A 109 -21.42 -1.96 9.95
CA ARG A 109 -22.73 -2.22 9.32
C ARG A 109 -22.89 -1.51 7.98
N VAL A 110 -22.38 -0.29 7.86
CA VAL A 110 -22.40 0.46 6.59
C VAL A 110 -21.43 -0.18 5.61
N ARG A 111 -20.25 -0.60 6.07
CA ARG A 111 -19.24 -1.25 5.23
C ARG A 111 -19.71 -2.60 4.66
N TYR A 112 -20.59 -3.31 5.35
CA TYR A 112 -21.19 -4.58 4.87
C TYR A 112 -22.28 -4.42 3.81
N THR A 113 -22.67 -3.18 3.46
CA THR A 113 -23.54 -2.93 2.31
C THR A 113 -22.78 -3.05 0.99
N ASP A 114 -23.41 -2.72 -0.13
CA ASP A 114 -22.77 -2.69 -1.45
C ASP A 114 -21.73 -1.56 -1.62
N LEU A 115 -21.51 -0.73 -0.59
CA LEU A 115 -20.53 0.37 -0.60
C LEU A 115 -19.15 -0.08 -1.10
N VAL A 116 -18.63 -1.18 -0.56
CA VAL A 116 -17.27 -1.65 -0.89
C VAL A 116 -17.22 -2.21 -2.31
N GLU A 117 -18.22 -2.98 -2.74
CA GLU A 117 -18.26 -3.53 -4.11
C GLU A 117 -18.36 -2.42 -5.15
N ASN A 118 -19.19 -1.40 -4.91
CA ASN A 118 -19.32 -0.24 -5.79
C ASN A 118 -18.00 0.54 -5.87
N ARG A 119 -17.35 0.81 -4.74
CA ARG A 119 -16.03 1.49 -4.72
C ARG A 119 -14.94 0.68 -5.42
N ILE A 120 -14.95 -0.65 -5.28
CA ILE A 120 -14.01 -1.51 -6.02
C ILE A 120 -14.23 -1.36 -7.53
N ALA A 121 -15.49 -1.39 -8.00
CA ALA A 121 -15.79 -1.22 -9.42
C ALA A 121 -15.37 0.16 -9.94
N GLU A 122 -15.64 1.22 -9.16
CA GLU A 122 -15.23 2.59 -9.47
C GLU A 122 -13.71 2.75 -9.50
N ALA A 123 -12.98 2.18 -8.53
CA ALA A 123 -11.53 2.21 -8.48
C ALA A 123 -10.90 1.49 -9.68
N ILE A 124 -11.40 0.30 -10.03
CA ILE A 124 -10.94 -0.45 -11.21
C ILE A 124 -11.19 0.37 -12.48
N LYS A 125 -12.35 1.00 -12.61
CA LYS A 125 -12.68 1.86 -13.76
C LYS A 125 -11.74 3.07 -13.84
N ALA A 126 -11.57 3.80 -12.74
CA ALA A 126 -10.70 4.98 -12.68
C ALA A 126 -9.25 4.59 -13.02
N PHE A 127 -8.77 3.48 -12.48
CA PHE A 127 -7.44 2.95 -12.80
C PHE A 127 -7.31 2.58 -14.29
N SER A 128 -8.29 1.88 -14.85
CA SER A 128 -8.28 1.48 -16.26
C SER A 128 -8.30 2.67 -17.23
N MET A 129 -8.86 3.80 -16.80
CA MET A 129 -8.97 5.04 -17.58
C MET A 129 -7.84 6.04 -17.32
N HIS A 130 -6.87 5.69 -16.46
CA HIS A 130 -5.84 6.60 -15.97
C HIS A 130 -6.39 7.90 -15.35
N ASP A 131 -7.58 7.82 -14.75
CA ASP A 131 -8.22 8.94 -14.06
C ASP A 131 -7.71 9.02 -12.62
N PHE A 132 -6.54 9.66 -12.45
CA PHE A 132 -5.93 9.81 -11.13
C PHE A 132 -6.81 10.64 -10.19
N GLY A 133 -7.57 11.60 -10.70
CA GLY A 133 -8.46 12.42 -9.90
C GLY A 133 -9.53 11.56 -9.20
N ALA A 134 -10.25 10.77 -9.97
CA ALA A 134 -11.26 9.87 -9.43
C ALA A 134 -10.67 8.78 -8.53
N LEU A 135 -9.55 8.16 -8.94
CA LEU A 135 -8.90 7.12 -8.16
C LEU A 135 -8.36 7.66 -6.83
N GLY A 136 -7.74 8.84 -6.84
CA GLY A 136 -7.15 9.47 -5.67
C GLY A 136 -8.17 9.78 -4.58
N GLU A 137 -9.35 10.27 -4.96
CA GLU A 137 -10.47 10.48 -4.02
C GLU A 137 -10.93 9.17 -3.39
N ILE A 138 -11.08 8.10 -4.18
CA ILE A 138 -11.48 6.78 -3.65
C ILE A 138 -10.43 6.24 -2.68
N ILE A 139 -9.14 6.35 -3.01
CA ILE A 139 -8.02 5.92 -2.16
C ILE A 139 -8.07 6.64 -0.80
N MET A 140 -8.20 7.97 -0.80
CA MET A 140 -8.24 8.77 0.43
C MET A 140 -9.50 8.43 1.25
N GLN A 141 -10.65 8.31 0.60
CA GLN A 141 -11.91 8.01 1.29
C GLN A 141 -11.92 6.61 1.92
N GLU A 142 -11.42 5.57 1.24
CA GLU A 142 -11.30 4.23 1.84
C GLU A 142 -10.34 4.20 3.03
N SER A 143 -9.24 4.96 2.95
CA SER A 143 -8.31 5.13 4.07
C SER A 143 -8.99 5.82 5.26
N ASP A 144 -9.67 6.95 5.02
CA ASP A 144 -10.36 7.69 6.08
C ASP A 144 -11.47 6.86 6.73
N ASP A 145 -12.25 6.11 5.93
CA ASP A 145 -13.30 5.22 6.42
C ASP A 145 -12.75 4.07 7.27
N LEU A 146 -11.61 3.47 6.86
CA LEU A 146 -10.94 2.44 7.66
C LEU A 146 -10.57 2.97 9.06
N HIS A 147 -9.94 4.13 9.12
CA HIS A 147 -9.53 4.71 10.41
C HIS A 147 -10.70 5.24 11.23
N ALA A 148 -11.79 5.69 10.59
CA ALA A 148 -13.04 6.01 11.27
C ALA A 148 -13.67 4.78 11.92
N ILE A 149 -13.70 3.64 11.22
CA ILE A 149 -14.17 2.35 11.75
C ILE A 149 -13.33 1.94 12.97
N CYS A 150 -12.00 2.05 12.88
CA CYS A 150 -11.08 1.77 13.98
C CYS A 150 -11.31 2.68 15.20
N ALA A 151 -11.50 3.98 14.97
CA ALA A 151 -11.77 4.94 16.04
C ALA A 151 -13.12 4.69 16.72
N ALA A 152 -14.11 4.20 15.97
CA ALA A 152 -15.45 3.87 16.47
C ALA A 152 -15.55 2.47 17.11
N ALA A 153 -14.50 1.65 17.08
CA ALA A 153 -14.46 0.37 17.78
C ALA A 153 -14.36 0.59 19.31
N GLU A 154 -14.74 -0.42 20.10
CA GLU A 154 -14.65 -0.41 21.55
C GLU A 154 -13.78 -1.59 22.04
N PRO A 155 -12.64 -1.33 22.74
CA PRO A 155 -11.99 -0.02 22.92
C PRO A 155 -11.45 0.54 21.60
N SER A 156 -11.43 1.87 21.49
CA SER A 156 -10.99 2.58 20.27
C SER A 156 -9.59 2.19 19.83
N ILE A 157 -9.39 2.11 18.52
CA ILE A 157 -8.11 1.81 17.89
C ILE A 157 -7.63 3.06 17.17
N VAL A 158 -6.44 3.54 17.54
CA VAL A 158 -5.79 4.69 16.89
C VAL A 158 -4.48 4.23 16.27
N TYR A 159 -4.46 4.18 14.94
CA TYR A 159 -3.25 3.86 14.17
C TYR A 159 -2.49 5.11 13.70
N LEU A 160 -3.20 6.19 13.42
CA LEU A 160 -2.63 7.43 12.88
C LEU A 160 -1.91 8.22 13.97
N SER A 161 -0.66 8.63 13.71
CA SER A 161 0.09 9.51 14.60
C SER A 161 -0.08 10.98 14.22
N ASN A 162 0.50 11.90 15.01
CA ASN A 162 0.54 13.31 14.66
C ASN A 162 1.25 13.56 13.32
N GLN A 163 2.28 12.78 12.99
CA GLN A 163 2.93 12.84 11.69
C GLN A 163 1.99 12.37 10.56
N SER A 164 1.19 11.33 10.80
CA SER A 164 0.17 10.89 9.84
C SER A 164 -0.84 12.02 9.57
N GLN A 165 -1.31 12.68 10.62
CA GLN A 165 -2.24 13.81 10.51
C GLN A 165 -1.62 15.01 9.77
N PHE A 166 -0.34 15.30 10.01
CA PHE A 166 0.39 16.33 9.27
C PHE A 166 0.43 16.00 7.77
N ILE A 167 0.73 14.75 7.41
CA ILE A 167 0.78 14.31 6.00
C ILE A 167 -0.61 14.40 5.34
N ILE A 168 -1.68 14.05 6.04
CA ILE A 168 -3.07 14.21 5.55
C ILE A 168 -3.36 15.67 5.21
N LYS A 169 -3.06 16.59 6.13
CA LYS A 169 -3.24 18.03 5.90
C LYS A 169 -2.40 18.53 4.73
N LEU A 170 -1.15 18.08 4.65
CA LEU A 170 -0.24 18.46 3.57
C LEU A 170 -0.78 18.03 2.21
N VAL A 171 -1.20 16.76 2.06
CA VAL A 171 -1.79 16.26 0.80
C VAL A 171 -3.04 17.05 0.42
N ARG A 172 -3.95 17.31 1.37
CA ARG A 172 -5.17 18.08 1.10
C ARG A 172 -4.83 19.53 0.69
N ALA A 173 -3.83 20.15 1.31
CA ALA A 173 -3.37 21.48 0.95
C ALA A 173 -2.72 21.51 -0.44
N ILE A 174 -1.94 20.49 -0.80
CA ILE A 174 -1.36 20.35 -2.14
C ILE A 174 -2.47 20.26 -3.19
N ASN A 175 -3.44 19.37 -3.00
CA ASN A 175 -4.55 19.22 -3.95
C ASN A 175 -5.38 20.52 -4.07
N SER A 176 -5.61 21.22 -2.96
CA SER A 176 -6.28 22.52 -2.94
C SER A 176 -5.50 23.58 -3.73
N PHE A 177 -4.19 23.69 -3.49
CA PHE A 177 -3.31 24.62 -4.21
C PHE A 177 -3.28 24.34 -5.72
N MET A 178 -3.29 23.07 -6.11
CA MET A 178 -3.32 22.64 -7.50
C MET A 178 -4.71 22.71 -8.14
N ASN A 179 -5.75 22.97 -7.33
CA ASN A 179 -7.16 22.92 -7.72
C ASN A 179 -7.54 21.61 -8.44
N GLN A 180 -6.88 20.51 -8.06
CA GLN A 180 -7.03 19.18 -8.61
C GLN A 180 -6.40 18.15 -7.67
N THR A 181 -6.98 16.95 -7.60
CA THR A 181 -6.38 15.80 -6.92
C THR A 181 -5.21 15.28 -7.75
N ILE A 182 -3.99 15.59 -7.32
CA ILE A 182 -2.72 15.19 -7.96
C ILE A 182 -1.86 14.27 -7.07
N ILE A 183 -2.22 14.18 -5.80
CA ILE A 183 -1.62 13.28 -4.81
C ILE A 183 -2.70 12.74 -3.89
N ALA A 184 -2.64 11.46 -3.56
CA ALA A 184 -3.55 10.80 -2.63
C ALA A 184 -2.77 10.11 -1.51
N TYR A 185 -3.37 9.99 -0.34
CA TYR A 185 -2.80 9.22 0.77
C TYR A 185 -3.64 7.97 1.06
N SER A 186 -2.99 6.93 1.55
CA SER A 186 -3.64 5.81 2.24
C SER A 186 -2.79 5.36 3.43
N PHE A 187 -3.46 4.86 4.46
CA PHE A 187 -2.83 4.35 5.67
C PHE A 187 -3.40 2.96 5.98
N ASP A 188 -2.51 1.98 6.11
CA ASP A 188 -2.86 0.66 6.64
C ASP A 188 -3.13 0.72 8.16
N ALA A 189 -3.12 -0.43 8.82
CA ALA A 189 -3.12 -0.54 10.29
C ALA A 189 -1.82 -0.01 10.93
N GLY A 190 -1.42 1.24 10.71
CA GLY A 190 -0.24 1.89 11.31
C GLY A 190 -0.01 3.31 10.78
N SER A 191 1.04 3.97 11.27
CA SER A 191 1.24 5.42 11.06
C SER A 191 1.92 5.80 9.72
N ASN A 192 2.48 4.83 9.00
CA ASN A 192 3.16 5.10 7.73
C ASN A 192 2.16 5.53 6.66
N ALA A 193 2.47 6.60 5.94
CA ALA A 193 1.65 7.05 4.82
C ALA A 193 2.13 6.40 3.53
N PHE A 194 1.19 5.89 2.74
CA PHE A 194 1.41 5.57 1.34
C PHE A 194 0.84 6.72 0.51
N LEU A 195 1.70 7.36 -0.29
CA LEU A 195 1.32 8.44 -1.18
C LEU A 195 1.25 7.89 -2.60
N PHE A 196 0.23 8.29 -3.34
CA PHE A 196 0.02 7.92 -4.73
C PHE A 196 -0.01 9.18 -5.56
N PHE A 197 0.61 9.16 -6.74
CA PHE A 197 0.66 10.29 -7.67
C PHE A 197 1.12 9.81 -9.05
N GLU A 198 0.99 10.67 -10.06
CA GLU A 198 1.57 10.42 -11.37
C GLU A 198 3.00 10.96 -11.47
N GLU A 199 3.84 10.31 -12.27
CA GLU A 199 5.27 10.61 -12.45
C GLU A 199 5.55 12.09 -12.74
N LYS A 200 4.69 12.73 -13.55
CA LYS A 200 4.77 14.16 -13.88
C LYS A 200 4.78 15.09 -12.66
N HIS A 201 4.27 14.63 -11.51
CA HIS A 201 4.24 15.39 -10.26
C HIS A 201 5.39 15.03 -9.30
N SER A 202 6.26 14.08 -9.65
CA SER A 202 7.31 13.56 -8.76
C SER A 202 8.24 14.63 -8.23
N SER A 203 8.76 15.52 -9.09
CA SER A 203 9.71 16.56 -8.67
C SER A 203 9.07 17.58 -7.72
N PHE A 204 7.82 17.97 -8.01
CA PHE A 204 7.06 18.87 -7.15
C PHE A 204 6.79 18.27 -5.77
N ILE A 205 6.29 17.03 -5.73
CA ILE A 205 6.00 16.31 -4.47
C ILE A 205 7.29 16.08 -3.68
N ALA A 206 8.35 15.63 -4.33
CA ALA A 206 9.62 15.35 -3.67
C ALA A 206 10.28 16.61 -3.09
N SER A 207 10.17 17.76 -3.77
CA SER A 207 10.63 19.05 -3.24
C SER A 207 9.87 19.42 -1.96
N ILE A 208 8.54 19.32 -1.97
CA ILE A 208 7.71 19.61 -0.78
C ILE A 208 8.01 18.65 0.36
N VAL A 209 8.14 17.36 0.08
CA VAL A 209 8.48 16.33 1.08
C VAL A 209 9.84 16.60 1.72
N ARG A 210 10.85 16.97 0.93
CA ARG A 210 12.18 17.31 1.48
C ARG A 210 12.10 18.51 2.42
N SER A 211 11.38 19.55 2.03
CA SER A 211 11.25 20.78 2.81
C SER A 211 10.40 20.61 4.08
N LEU A 212 9.26 19.93 3.98
CA LEU A 212 8.26 19.90 5.07
C LEU A 212 8.27 18.62 5.90
N LEU A 213 8.76 17.49 5.36
CA LEU A 213 8.84 16.22 6.08
C LEU A 213 10.27 15.82 6.47
N SER A 214 11.30 16.51 5.95
CA SER A 214 12.72 16.36 6.33
C SER A 214 13.15 14.89 6.60
N PRO A 215 13.03 13.98 5.62
CA PRO A 215 13.33 12.56 5.82
C PRO A 215 14.81 12.32 6.10
N ILE A 216 15.13 11.47 7.08
CA ILE A 216 16.51 11.06 7.38
C ILE A 216 17.11 10.26 6.21
N HIS A 217 16.33 9.33 5.65
CA HIS A 217 16.70 8.57 4.48
C HIS A 217 15.77 8.90 3.31
N PHE A 218 16.34 9.38 2.21
CA PHE A 218 15.61 9.70 1.00
C PHE A 218 16.05 8.75 -0.11
N VAL A 219 15.19 7.79 -0.47
CA VAL A 219 15.46 6.82 -1.54
C VAL A 219 14.46 7.07 -2.65
N SER A 220 14.97 7.55 -3.79
CA SER A 220 14.19 7.71 -5.01
C SER A 220 14.98 7.19 -6.20
N SER A 221 14.31 6.43 -7.06
CA SER A 221 14.85 6.01 -8.35
C SER A 221 14.83 7.16 -9.38
N THR A 222 14.12 8.25 -9.09
CA THR A 222 14.01 9.40 -10.00
C THR A 222 15.26 10.28 -9.98
N LYS A 223 15.68 10.72 -11.18
CA LYS A 223 16.75 11.71 -11.40
C LYS A 223 16.48 13.00 -10.62
N GLU A 224 17.57 13.70 -10.31
CA GLU A 224 17.66 14.90 -9.46
C GLU A 224 16.34 15.67 -9.26
N ILE A 225 15.95 15.78 -8.00
CA ILE A 225 14.79 16.57 -7.56
C ILE A 225 15.21 18.03 -7.55
N GLU A 226 14.97 18.71 -8.67
CA GLU A 226 15.12 20.15 -8.75
C GLU A 226 13.92 20.87 -8.13
N SER A 227 14.20 21.91 -7.34
CA SER A 227 13.17 22.85 -6.88
C SER A 227 12.54 23.53 -8.09
N SER A 228 11.22 23.59 -8.12
CA SER A 228 10.46 24.32 -9.13
C SER A 228 9.87 25.61 -8.54
N ALA A 229 9.61 26.61 -9.39
CA ALA A 229 8.89 27.82 -8.97
C ALA A 229 7.51 27.48 -8.36
N LEU A 230 6.89 26.37 -8.80
CA LEU A 230 5.62 25.88 -8.27
C LEU A 230 5.75 25.38 -6.82
N SER A 231 6.81 24.62 -6.51
CA SER A 231 7.08 24.17 -5.14
C SER A 231 7.39 25.34 -4.21
N GLU A 232 8.14 26.35 -4.68
CA GLU A 232 8.39 27.56 -3.89
C GLU A 232 7.11 28.36 -3.63
N ALA A 233 6.26 28.51 -4.64
CA ALA A 233 4.96 29.16 -4.48
C ALA A 233 4.07 28.45 -3.45
N PHE A 234 4.03 27.11 -3.47
CA PHE A 234 3.32 26.33 -2.45
C PHE A 234 3.92 26.53 -1.06
N LEU A 235 5.24 26.40 -0.93
CA LEU A 235 5.93 26.52 0.36
C LEU A 235 5.73 27.90 1.00
N ASN A 236 5.63 28.96 0.20
CA ASN A 236 5.32 30.31 0.69
C ASN A 236 3.88 30.48 1.22
N GLN A 237 2.94 29.62 0.80
CA GLN A 237 1.56 29.62 1.29
C GLN A 237 1.36 28.68 2.48
N TRP A 238 2.26 27.71 2.68
CA TRP A 238 2.21 26.79 3.80
C TRP A 238 2.51 27.51 5.12
N ASN A 239 1.59 27.43 6.07
CA ASN A 239 1.62 28.19 7.32
C ASN A 239 1.87 27.32 8.56
N GLU A 240 1.92 25.99 8.42
CA GLU A 240 2.34 25.09 9.49
C GLU A 240 3.87 24.91 9.45
N GLY A 241 4.48 24.44 10.53
CA GLY A 241 5.90 24.12 10.55
C GLY A 241 6.25 22.91 9.66
N SER A 242 7.49 22.44 9.76
CA SER A 242 7.92 21.16 9.21
C SER A 242 7.93 20.07 10.29
N ILE A 243 7.83 18.81 9.88
CA ILE A 243 8.09 17.64 10.71
C ILE A 243 9.28 16.86 10.16
N SER A 244 9.74 15.85 10.91
CA SER A 244 10.74 14.89 10.45
C SER A 244 10.12 13.50 10.36
N ILE A 245 10.49 12.76 9.32
CA ILE A 245 10.15 11.34 9.12
C ILE A 245 11.44 10.51 8.99
N ALA A 246 11.36 9.22 9.29
CA ALA A 246 12.52 8.33 9.20
C ALA A 246 12.95 8.09 7.74
N SER A 247 12.00 7.88 6.83
CA SER A 247 12.35 7.63 5.42
C SER A 247 11.25 8.05 4.45
N PHE A 248 11.68 8.37 3.23
CA PHE A 248 10.81 8.53 2.06
C PHE A 248 11.32 7.60 0.95
N LEU A 249 10.48 6.66 0.53
CA LEU A 249 10.81 5.65 -0.48
C LEU A 249 9.86 5.81 -1.67
N VAL A 250 10.36 5.99 -2.89
CA VAL A 250 9.52 6.05 -4.10
C VAL A 250 9.67 4.74 -4.88
N THR A 251 8.56 4.19 -5.35
CA THR A 251 8.48 2.98 -6.17
C THR A 251 7.35 3.09 -7.20
N GLU A 252 7.21 2.05 -8.01
CA GLU A 252 6.25 1.92 -9.10
C GLU A 252 5.44 0.62 -8.95
N ILE A 253 4.52 0.39 -9.89
CA ILE A 253 3.74 -0.84 -9.90
C ILE A 253 4.63 -2.01 -10.30
N GLY A 254 4.77 -2.97 -9.38
CA GLY A 254 5.63 -4.12 -9.56
C GLY A 254 4.97 -5.31 -10.24
N MET A 255 5.81 -6.21 -10.75
CA MET A 255 5.43 -7.55 -11.18
C MET A 255 5.12 -8.46 -9.99
N GLY A 256 4.55 -9.64 -10.28
CA GLY A 256 4.32 -10.67 -9.28
C GLY A 256 5.61 -11.38 -8.84
N PRO A 257 5.52 -12.42 -7.99
CA PRO A 257 6.68 -13.19 -7.55
C PRO A 257 7.42 -13.83 -8.73
N GLU A 258 8.74 -13.65 -8.75
CA GLU A 258 9.61 -14.22 -9.77
C GLU A 258 10.51 -15.32 -9.23
N ARG A 259 10.76 -16.34 -10.06
CA ARG A 259 11.75 -17.37 -9.74
C ARG A 259 13.14 -16.87 -10.07
N LEU A 260 13.95 -16.64 -9.04
CA LEU A 260 15.37 -16.35 -9.21
C LEU A 260 16.12 -17.63 -9.63
N GLN A 261 16.98 -17.52 -10.64
CA GLN A 261 17.79 -18.65 -11.12
C GLN A 261 18.90 -19.06 -10.13
N SER A 262 19.23 -18.22 -9.15
CA SER A 262 20.27 -18.50 -8.15
C SER A 262 19.95 -17.92 -6.77
N LEU A 263 19.52 -18.78 -5.84
CA LEU A 263 19.82 -18.63 -4.42
C LEU A 263 20.78 -19.76 -4.05
N VAL A 264 22.04 -19.63 -4.48
CA VAL A 264 23.07 -20.59 -4.09
C VAL A 264 23.43 -20.30 -2.63
N PHE A 265 22.76 -20.98 -1.71
CA PHE A 265 23.25 -21.10 -0.34
C PHE A 265 24.48 -22.02 -0.34
N SER A 266 25.66 -21.47 -0.62
CA SER A 266 26.90 -22.16 -0.30
C SER A 266 27.05 -22.17 1.22
N ASN A 267 26.78 -23.32 1.83
CA ASN A 267 26.88 -23.68 3.25
C ASN A 267 25.65 -23.40 4.12
N LYS A 268 25.13 -24.49 4.71
CA LYS A 268 23.96 -24.58 5.61
C LYS A 268 24.09 -23.82 6.96
N HIS A 269 25.13 -23.01 7.18
CA HIS A 269 25.40 -22.41 8.50
C HIS A 269 25.83 -20.95 8.54
N ASP A 270 25.89 -20.21 7.43
CA ASP A 270 26.32 -18.81 7.51
C ASP A 270 25.16 -17.85 7.80
N LYS A 271 24.95 -17.53 9.09
CA LYS A 271 23.93 -16.57 9.55
C LYS A 271 24.22 -15.11 9.14
N LYS A 272 25.36 -14.81 8.49
CA LYS A 272 25.78 -13.43 8.18
C LYS A 272 25.33 -12.90 6.82
N THR A 273 24.75 -13.73 5.94
CA THR A 273 24.36 -13.31 4.58
C THR A 273 22.98 -12.65 4.49
N MET A 274 22.30 -12.36 5.60
CA MET A 274 21.00 -11.66 5.59
C MET A 274 21.07 -10.14 5.36
N LYS A 275 22.27 -9.56 5.11
CA LYS A 275 22.43 -8.09 5.12
C LYS A 275 22.51 -7.38 3.77
N ARG A 276 22.36 -8.06 2.62
CA ARG A 276 22.35 -7.38 1.31
C ARG A 276 21.52 -8.12 0.27
N VAL A 277 20.22 -7.80 0.20
CA VAL A 277 19.42 -7.97 -1.02
C VAL A 277 18.36 -6.86 -1.02
N TRP A 278 18.80 -5.60 -1.12
CA TRP A 278 17.95 -4.43 -1.44
C TRP A 278 18.88 -3.38 -2.06
N GLU A 279 19.41 -3.69 -3.23
CA GLU A 279 20.02 -2.71 -4.15
C GLU A 279 19.71 -3.21 -5.55
N HIS A 280 18.58 -2.79 -6.09
CA HIS A 280 18.34 -2.38 -7.49
C HIS A 280 17.00 -1.66 -7.54
#